data_AF-A0A085MHI0-F1
#
_entry.id   AF-A0A085MHI0-F1
#
_cell.length_a   1.000
_cell.length_b   1.000
_cell.length_c   1.000
_cell.angle_alpha   90.00
_cell.angle_beta   90.00
_cell.angle_gamma   90.00
#
_symmetry.space_group_name_H-M   'P 1'
#
loop_
_entity.id
_entity.type
_entity.pdbx_description
1 polymer ?
#
loop_
_entity_poly.entity_id
_entity_poly.type
_entity_poly.pdbx_seq_one_letter_code
_entity_poly.pdbx_strand_id
1 'polypeptide(L)'
;MGKIQKYGKWVPHSLSESAKTDRLNTCKELLKNHRKKSFLWRIVTRDEKWVLYDNPKRKNIGCTQVKRPHPHQKPSNIHGKKVPLCVWWDHHGVLYHEPLKSGQTVTADVYCSQLRKLSQILREQRQKYAHNQGLVLLLHDNARLHVASVTKNTIHQLG
;
A
#
# COMPACT_ATOMS: atom_id res chain seq x y z
N MET A 1 19.28 -38.77 0.04
CA MET A 1 18.33 -37.66 -0.21
C MET A 1 18.12 -36.92 1.11
N GLY A 2 18.68 -35.71 1.25
CA GLY A 2 18.75 -34.98 2.53
C GLY A 2 17.60 -33.98 2.72
N LYS A 3 17.00 -33.96 3.91
CA LYS A 3 16.04 -32.92 4.31
C LYS A 3 16.80 -31.64 4.71
N ILE A 4 16.28 -30.47 4.34
CA ILE A 4 16.80 -29.16 4.76
C ILE A 4 15.78 -28.46 5.66
N GLN A 5 16.26 -27.81 6.72
CA GLN A 5 15.40 -27.03 7.62
C GLN A 5 15.05 -25.69 6.98
N LYS A 6 13.76 -25.34 6.98
CA LYS A 6 13.24 -24.05 6.53
C LYS A 6 12.40 -23.44 7.63
N TYR A 7 12.49 -22.12 7.78
CA TYR A 7 11.60 -21.37 8.67
C TYR A 7 10.19 -21.29 8.07
N GLY A 8 9.20 -21.20 8.96
CA GLY A 8 7.82 -20.90 8.59
C GLY A 8 7.70 -19.52 7.94
N LYS A 9 6.65 -19.33 7.13
CA LYS A 9 6.33 -18.03 6.53
C LYS A 9 5.25 -17.35 7.36
N TRP A 10 5.44 -16.06 7.64
CA TRP A 10 4.41 -15.23 8.24
C TRP A 10 3.27 -15.00 7.26
N VAL A 11 2.03 -15.28 7.68
CA VAL A 11 0.80 -15.00 6.93
C VAL A 11 0.01 -13.94 7.70
N PRO A 12 -0.41 -12.83 7.07
CA PRO A 12 -1.02 -11.70 7.78
C PRO A 12 -2.28 -12.03 8.59
N HIS A 13 -3.10 -12.95 8.09
CA HIS A 13 -4.38 -13.29 8.71
C HIS A 13 -4.81 -14.72 8.37
N SER A 14 -5.48 -15.38 9.32
CA SER A 14 -6.15 -16.66 9.08
C SER A 14 -7.52 -16.41 8.44
N LEU A 15 -7.65 -16.69 7.16
CA LEU A 15 -8.88 -16.42 6.39
C LEU A 15 -9.97 -17.47 6.67
N SER A 16 -11.22 -17.02 6.78
CA SER A 16 -12.40 -17.91 6.70
C SER A 16 -12.55 -18.51 5.30
N GLU A 17 -13.30 -19.60 5.17
CA GLU A 17 -13.59 -20.22 3.87
C GLU A 17 -14.36 -19.27 2.93
N SER A 18 -15.27 -18.45 3.48
CA SER A 18 -15.94 -17.42 2.70
C SER A 18 -14.95 -16.39 2.15
N ALA A 19 -14.05 -15.85 2.97
CA ALA A 19 -13.06 -14.88 2.53
C ALA A 19 -12.08 -15.47 1.50
N LYS A 20 -11.73 -16.75 1.61
CA LYS A 20 -10.94 -17.47 0.58
C LYS A 20 -11.70 -17.54 -0.74
N THR A 21 -12.99 -17.88 -0.68
CA THR A 21 -13.88 -17.98 -1.84
C THR A 21 -14.05 -16.64 -2.54
N ASP A 22 -14.32 -15.57 -1.79
CA ASP A 22 -14.45 -14.22 -2.32
C ASP A 22 -13.17 -13.75 -3.02
N ARG A 23 -12.00 -14.00 -2.41
CA ARG A 23 -10.69 -13.71 -3.01
C ARG A 23 -10.49 -14.48 -4.31
N LEU A 24 -10.81 -15.77 -4.33
CA LEU A 24 -10.67 -16.61 -5.52
C LEU A 24 -11.56 -16.12 -6.66
N ASN A 25 -12.83 -15.83 -6.36
CA ASN A 25 -13.80 -15.36 -7.35
C ASN A 25 -13.40 -14.00 -7.92
N THR A 26 -13.04 -13.04 -7.05
CA THR A 26 -12.54 -11.73 -7.47
C THR A 26 -11.32 -11.87 -8.37
N CYS A 27 -10.34 -12.72 -8.01
CA CYS A 27 -9.16 -12.94 -8.84
C CYS A 27 -9.50 -13.58 -10.20
N LYS A 28 -10.42 -14.56 -10.23
CA LYS A 28 -10.87 -15.22 -11.47
C LYS A 28 -11.53 -14.21 -12.41
N GLU A 29 -12.39 -13.34 -11.91
CA GLU A 29 -13.06 -12.31 -12.69
C GLU A 29 -12.07 -11.27 -13.24
N LEU A 30 -11.18 -10.74 -12.39
CA LEU A 30 -10.14 -9.81 -12.81
C LEU A 30 -9.23 -10.42 -13.88
N LEU A 31 -8.84 -11.70 -13.72
CA LEU A 31 -8.02 -12.41 -14.70
C LEU A 31 -8.77 -12.62 -16.02
N LYS A 32 -10.05 -13.01 -15.97
CA LYS A 32 -10.91 -13.15 -17.15
C LYS A 32 -11.03 -11.83 -17.91
N ASN A 33 -11.26 -10.73 -17.18
CA ASN A 33 -11.34 -9.39 -17.77
C ASN A 33 -10.01 -8.97 -18.39
N HIS A 34 -8.88 -9.28 -17.73
CA HIS A 34 -7.55 -8.93 -18.23
C HIS A 34 -7.22 -9.67 -19.53
N ARG A 35 -7.58 -10.96 -19.60
CA ARG A 35 -7.40 -11.79 -20.82
C ARG A 35 -8.23 -11.28 -21.99
N LYS A 36 -9.42 -10.73 -21.74
CA LYS A 36 -10.26 -10.11 -22.78
C LYS A 36 -9.68 -8.78 -23.26
N LYS A 37 -9.24 -7.92 -22.33
CA LYS A 37 -8.63 -6.62 -22.62
C LYS A 37 -7.68 -6.22 -21.52
N SER A 38 -6.43 -5.92 -21.88
CA SER A 38 -5.44 -5.45 -20.92
C SER A 38 -5.87 -4.10 -20.31
N PHE A 39 -5.94 -4.07 -18.98
CA PHE A 39 -6.31 -2.90 -18.20
C PHE A 39 -5.28 -2.52 -17.13
N LEU A 40 -4.19 -3.27 -16.96
CA LEU A 40 -3.20 -3.01 -15.92
C LEU A 40 -2.55 -1.62 -16.06
N TRP A 41 -2.33 -1.19 -17.30
CA TRP A 41 -1.79 0.13 -17.61
C TRP A 41 -2.72 1.29 -17.20
N ARG A 42 -3.98 1.00 -16.86
CA ARG A 42 -4.97 1.98 -16.36
C ARG A 42 -5.00 2.06 -14.83
N ILE A 43 -4.34 1.13 -14.13
CA ILE A 43 -4.42 1.03 -12.68
C ILE A 43 -3.55 2.12 -12.05
N VAL A 44 -4.18 2.89 -11.16
CA VAL A 44 -3.52 3.73 -10.18
C VAL A 44 -3.85 3.16 -8.80
N THR A 45 -2.82 2.97 -7.98
CA THR A 45 -3.00 2.40 -6.64
C THR A 45 -2.38 3.28 -5.57
N ARG A 46 -2.78 3.01 -4.33
CA ARG A 46 -2.36 3.73 -3.13
C ARG A 46 -2.10 2.74 -2.02
N ASP A 47 -1.11 3.06 -1.19
CA ASP A 47 -1.00 2.47 0.14
C ASP A 47 -0.52 3.51 1.16
N GLU A 48 -0.78 3.23 2.43
CA GLU A 48 -0.34 4.01 3.58
C GLU A 48 0.63 3.19 4.43
N LYS A 49 1.78 3.77 4.75
CA LYS A 49 2.78 3.11 5.57
C LYS A 49 3.29 4.02 6.67
N TRP A 50 3.32 3.51 7.90
CA TRP A 50 4.02 4.16 9.00
C TRP A 50 5.53 4.07 8.80
N VAL A 51 6.19 5.23 8.76
CA VAL A 51 7.64 5.35 8.72
C VAL A 51 8.13 5.79 10.10
N LEU A 52 8.91 4.92 10.73
CA LEU A 52 9.56 5.17 12.02
C LEU A 52 10.82 6.04 11.79
N TYR A 53 11.05 7.04 12.64
CA TYR A 53 12.28 7.83 12.62
C TYR A 53 13.49 6.99 13.03
N ASP A 54 13.31 6.16 14.05
CA ASP A 54 14.30 5.19 14.50
C ASP A 54 13.78 3.78 14.22
N ASN A 55 14.42 3.09 13.29
CA ASN A 55 14.10 1.72 12.90
C ASN A 55 15.35 0.84 13.01
N PRO A 56 15.80 0.52 14.23
CA PRO A 56 17.03 -0.23 14.43
C PRO A 56 16.85 -1.64 13.86
N LYS A 57 17.63 -1.96 12.82
CA LYS A 57 17.67 -3.33 12.28
C LYS A 57 18.64 -4.17 13.08
N ARG A 58 18.24 -5.41 13.37
CA ARG A 58 19.14 -6.42 13.93
C ARG A 58 20.29 -6.64 12.97
N LYS A 59 21.50 -6.32 13.41
CA LYS A 59 22.71 -6.68 12.66
C LYS A 59 22.95 -8.17 12.87
N ASN A 60 22.97 -8.94 11.79
CA ASN A 60 23.46 -10.30 11.81
C ASN A 60 24.99 -10.24 11.92
N ILE A 61 25.49 -10.21 13.14
CA ILE A 61 26.91 -10.38 13.41
C ILE A 61 27.15 -11.88 13.43
N GLY A 62 27.89 -12.39 12.45
CA GLY A 62 28.30 -13.80 12.43
C GLY A 62 29.07 -14.12 13.70
N CYS A 63 28.60 -15.10 14.46
CA CYS A 63 29.24 -15.51 15.70
C CYS A 63 30.50 -16.32 15.35
N THR A 64 31.65 -15.66 15.17
CA THR A 64 32.93 -16.34 15.34
C THR A 64 33.11 -16.61 16.82
N GLN A 65 33.25 -17.89 17.19
CA GLN A 65 33.37 -18.43 18.54
C GLN A 65 34.11 -17.54 19.55
N VAL A 66 33.45 -16.56 20.17
CA VAL A 66 33.95 -15.92 21.40
C VAL A 66 32.74 -15.47 22.22
N LYS A 67 32.73 -15.92 23.48
CA LYS A 67 31.78 -15.56 24.55
C LYS A 67 31.87 -14.06 24.90
N ARG A 68 31.53 -13.16 23.98
CA ARG A 68 31.31 -11.75 24.29
C ARG A 68 29.80 -11.51 24.46
N PRO A 69 29.35 -10.84 25.54
CA PRO A 69 27.99 -10.35 25.61
C PRO A 69 27.79 -9.46 24.38
N HIS A 70 26.86 -9.86 23.52
CA HIS A 70 26.56 -9.10 22.33
C HIS A 70 25.98 -7.76 22.79
N PRO A 71 26.33 -6.62 22.18
CA PRO A 71 25.67 -5.37 22.50
C PRO A 71 24.17 -5.56 22.27
N HIS A 72 23.41 -5.58 23.36
CA HIS A 72 21.95 -5.64 23.31
C HIS A 72 21.51 -4.38 22.57
N GLN A 73 21.08 -4.55 21.32
CA GLN A 73 20.46 -3.45 20.60
C GLN A 73 19.21 -3.04 21.38
N LYS A 74 19.05 -1.72 21.60
CA LYS A 74 17.84 -1.21 22.23
C LYS A 74 16.62 -1.70 21.42
N PRO A 75 15.62 -2.31 22.07
CA PRO A 75 14.41 -2.72 21.37
C PRO A 75 13.77 -1.51 20.68
N SER A 76 13.21 -1.73 19.50
CA SER A 76 12.52 -0.67 18.75
C SER A 76 11.41 -0.06 19.61
N ASN A 77 11.44 1.26 19.78
CA ASN A 77 10.38 1.96 20.51
C ASN A 77 9.10 1.99 19.66
N ILE A 78 8.12 1.18 20.01
CA ILE A 78 6.83 1.07 19.30
C ILE A 78 6.03 2.39 19.39
N HIS A 79 6.27 3.19 20.44
CA HIS A 79 5.74 4.53 20.65
C HIS A 79 6.72 5.63 20.20
N GLY A 80 7.78 5.27 19.48
CA GLY A 80 8.73 6.21 18.91
C GLY A 80 8.06 7.14 17.90
N LYS A 81 8.72 8.26 17.62
CA LYS A 81 8.25 9.20 16.60
C LYS A 81 8.09 8.46 15.26
N LYS A 82 6.89 8.58 14.67
CA LYS A 82 6.53 8.00 13.38
C LYS A 82 5.59 8.92 12.63
N VAL A 83 5.66 8.84 11.31
CA VAL A 83 4.79 9.59 10.39
C VAL A 83 4.10 8.62 9.44
N PRO A 84 2.81 8.81 9.12
CA PRO A 84 2.19 8.10 8.02
C PRO A 84 2.70 8.68 6.70
N LEU A 85 3.10 7.80 5.79
CA LEU A 85 3.44 8.14 4.42
C LEU A 85 2.35 7.57 3.51
N CYS A 86 1.66 8.44 2.79
CA CYS A 86 0.75 8.05 1.71
C CYS A 86 1.51 8.07 0.39
N VAL A 87 1.42 7.00 -0.39
CA VAL A 87 2.05 6.91 -1.71
C VAL A 87 1.01 6.49 -2.74
N TRP A 88 1.04 7.15 -3.89
CA TRP A 88 0.23 6.86 -5.06
C TRP A 88 1.13 6.57 -6.25
N TRP A 89 0.84 5.50 -6.99
CA TRP A 89 1.67 5.09 -8.12
C TRP A 89 0.87 4.36 -9.20
N ASP A 90 1.40 4.41 -10.42
CA ASP A 90 0.95 3.61 -11.56
C ASP A 90 2.08 2.65 -12.02
N HIS A 91 1.87 2.00 -13.15
CA HIS A 91 2.88 1.11 -13.75
C HIS A 91 4.15 1.83 -14.27
N HIS A 92 4.15 3.16 -14.40
CA HIS A 92 5.34 3.93 -14.78
C HIS A 92 6.15 4.37 -13.56
N GLY A 93 5.52 4.50 -12.39
CA GLY A 93 6.21 4.82 -11.15
C GLY A 93 5.36 5.61 -10.16
N VAL A 94 6.02 6.20 -9.18
CA VAL A 94 5.39 7.05 -8.17
C VAL A 94 4.87 8.33 -8.80
N LEU A 95 3.59 8.62 -8.59
CA LEU A 95 2.92 9.83 -9.06
C LEU A 95 2.93 10.92 -8.00
N TYR A 96 2.62 10.53 -6.77
CA TYR A 96 2.42 11.46 -5.66
C TYR A 96 2.71 10.75 -4.34
N HIS A 97 3.37 11.44 -3.42
CA HIS A 97 3.54 10.97 -2.06
C HIS A 97 3.44 12.13 -1.09
N GLU A 98 2.89 11.87 0.09
CA GLU A 98 2.69 12.88 1.12
C GLU A 98 2.95 12.25 2.49
N PRO A 99 4.03 12.65 3.19
CA PRO A 99 4.17 12.38 4.61
C PRO A 99 3.24 13.32 5.39
N LEU A 100 2.46 12.76 6.30
CA LEU A 100 1.64 13.53 7.24
C LEU A 100 2.48 13.97 8.44
N LYS A 101 1.99 14.95 9.20
CA LYS A 101 2.68 15.39 10.44
C LYS A 101 2.65 14.27 11.48
N SER A 102 3.66 14.25 12.35
CA SER A 102 3.75 13.28 13.45
C SER A 102 2.48 13.34 14.31
N GLY A 103 1.87 12.18 14.57
CA GLY A 103 0.63 12.07 15.34
C GLY A 103 -0.66 12.34 14.56
N GLN A 104 -0.59 12.71 13.28
CA GLN A 104 -1.76 12.75 12.41
C GLN A 104 -2.05 11.37 11.80
N THR A 105 -3.32 11.12 11.52
CA THR A 105 -3.81 9.94 10.80
C THR A 105 -4.52 10.41 9.53
N VAL A 106 -4.55 9.59 8.48
CA VAL A 106 -5.34 9.89 7.29
C VAL A 106 -6.83 9.92 7.66
N THR A 107 -7.45 11.09 7.51
CA THR A 107 -8.91 11.25 7.60
C THR A 107 -9.54 11.14 6.22
N ALA A 108 -10.88 11.06 6.16
CA ALA A 108 -11.59 11.10 4.87
C ALA A 108 -11.32 12.41 4.10
N ASP A 109 -11.21 13.55 4.79
CA ASP A 109 -10.92 14.84 4.14
C ASP A 109 -9.52 14.89 3.56
N VAL A 110 -8.52 14.38 4.31
CA VAL A 110 -7.15 14.24 3.80
C VAL A 110 -7.15 13.35 2.56
N TYR A 111 -7.86 12.21 2.61
CA TYR A 111 -7.98 11.32 1.45
C TYR A 111 -8.60 12.01 0.23
N CYS A 112 -9.70 12.75 0.42
CA CYS A 112 -10.37 13.48 -0.66
C CYS A 112 -9.48 14.59 -1.24
N SER A 113 -8.73 15.30 -0.40
CA SER A 113 -7.74 16.29 -0.86
C SER A 113 -6.64 15.62 -1.70
N GLN A 114 -6.12 14.48 -1.25
CA GLN A 114 -5.12 13.71 -1.98
C GLN A 114 -5.64 13.21 -3.34
N LEU A 115 -6.90 12.75 -3.41
CA LEU A 115 -7.53 12.36 -4.68
C LEU A 115 -7.60 13.52 -5.68
N ARG A 116 -7.96 14.73 -5.22
CA ARG A 116 -8.01 15.92 -6.09
C ARG A 116 -6.61 16.28 -6.61
N LYS A 117 -5.59 16.28 -5.75
CA LYS A 117 -4.19 16.49 -6.14
C LYS A 117 -3.72 15.44 -7.14
N LEU A 118 -4.02 14.16 -6.88
CA LEU A 118 -3.69 13.06 -7.78
C LEU A 118 -4.34 13.25 -9.16
N SER A 119 -5.62 13.64 -9.21
CA SER A 119 -6.32 13.89 -10.48
C SER A 119 -5.64 14.98 -11.29
N GLN A 120 -5.20 16.07 -10.63
CA GLN A 120 -4.43 17.13 -11.28
C GLN A 120 -3.08 16.60 -11.83
N ILE A 121 -2.32 15.88 -11.01
CA ILE A 121 -1.03 15.29 -11.41
C ILE A 121 -1.20 14.33 -12.60
N LEU A 122 -2.26 13.52 -12.59
CA LEU A 122 -2.56 12.61 -13.70
C LEU A 122 -2.85 13.37 -15.00
N ARG A 123 -3.59 14.49 -14.94
CA ARG A 123 -3.85 15.34 -16.11
C ARG A 123 -2.58 15.97 -16.66
N GLU A 124 -1.66 16.37 -15.79
CA GLU A 124 -0.40 17.02 -16.17
C GLU A 124 0.65 16.02 -16.68
N GLN A 125 0.88 14.93 -15.94
CA GLN A 125 1.99 14.00 -16.21
C GLN A 125 1.64 12.85 -17.15
N ARG A 126 0.35 12.65 -17.47
CA ARG A 126 -0.12 11.51 -18.28
C ARG A 126 -1.16 11.99 -19.28
N GLN A 127 -0.70 12.44 -20.45
CA GLN A 127 -1.55 12.91 -21.56
C GLN A 127 -2.72 11.95 -21.89
N LYS A 128 -2.51 10.62 -21.78
CA LYS A 128 -3.56 9.60 -22.01
C LYS A 128 -4.75 9.72 -21.06
N TYR A 129 -4.56 10.15 -19.81
CA TYR A 129 -5.64 10.32 -18.83
C TYR A 129 -6.24 11.74 -18.90
N ALA A 130 -5.50 12.71 -19.41
CA ALA A 130 -6.00 14.08 -19.59
C ALA A 130 -7.22 14.13 -20.53
N HIS A 131 -7.20 13.35 -21.61
CA HIS A 131 -8.26 13.31 -22.61
C HIS A 131 -9.39 12.31 -22.30
N ASN A 132 -9.22 11.41 -21.32
CA ASN A 132 -10.22 10.41 -20.97
C ASN A 132 -10.14 10.06 -19.47
N GLN A 133 -10.87 10.80 -18.64
CA GLN A 133 -10.82 10.66 -17.18
C GLN A 133 -11.39 9.32 -16.71
N GLY A 134 -12.45 8.81 -17.36
CA GLY A 134 -13.02 7.48 -17.13
C GLY A 134 -12.10 6.31 -17.50
N LEU A 135 -10.88 6.61 -17.94
CA LEU A 135 -9.85 5.61 -18.19
C LEU A 135 -9.17 5.17 -16.90
N VAL A 136 -9.10 5.96 -15.83
CA VAL A 136 -8.34 5.57 -14.63
C VAL A 136 -9.10 4.49 -13.85
N LEU A 137 -8.40 3.42 -13.48
CA LEU A 137 -8.93 2.39 -12.59
C LEU A 137 -8.25 2.51 -11.23
N LEU A 138 -9.01 2.93 -10.22
CA LEU A 138 -8.47 3.09 -8.88
C LEU A 138 -8.47 1.76 -8.12
N LEU A 139 -7.31 1.37 -7.59
CA LEU A 139 -7.14 0.20 -6.73
C LEU A 139 -6.66 0.62 -5.34
N HIS A 140 -7.51 0.49 -4.33
CA HIS A 140 -7.18 0.77 -2.93
C HIS A 140 -7.79 -0.29 -2.00
N ASP A 141 -7.40 -0.29 -0.73
CA ASP A 141 -7.97 -1.19 0.27
C ASP A 141 -9.35 -0.74 0.79
N ASN A 142 -10.03 -1.61 1.53
CA ASN A 142 -11.38 -1.35 2.04
C ASN A 142 -11.39 -0.62 3.39
N ALA A 143 -10.37 0.19 3.69
CA ALA A 143 -10.34 0.97 4.94
C ALA A 143 -11.61 1.83 5.06
N ARG A 144 -12.12 2.00 6.29
CA ARG A 144 -13.41 2.68 6.56
C ARG A 144 -13.51 4.06 5.91
N LEU A 145 -12.41 4.81 5.90
CA LEU A 145 -12.35 6.14 5.30
C LEU A 145 -12.40 6.12 3.76
N HIS A 146 -11.98 5.03 3.11
CA HIS A 146 -12.04 4.89 1.66
C HIS A 146 -13.46 4.57 1.15
N VAL A 147 -14.29 3.95 2.00
CA VAL A 147 -15.68 3.61 1.67
C VAL A 147 -16.71 4.62 2.20
N ALA A 148 -16.25 5.68 2.87
CA ALA A 148 -17.09 6.77 3.36
C ALA A 148 -17.81 7.48 2.20
N SER A 149 -18.99 8.04 2.47
CA SER A 149 -19.82 8.71 1.46
C SER A 149 -19.08 9.88 0.78
N VAL A 150 -18.40 10.72 1.57
CA VAL A 150 -17.60 11.85 1.05
C VAL A 150 -16.53 11.38 0.06
N THR A 151 -15.87 10.26 0.36
CA THR A 151 -14.86 9.66 -0.50
C THR A 151 -15.46 9.14 -1.80
N LYS A 152 -16.56 8.36 -1.72
CA LYS A 152 -17.26 7.85 -2.90
C LYS A 152 -17.75 8.97 -3.80
N ASN A 153 -18.31 10.03 -3.22
CA ASN A 153 -18.76 11.22 -3.95
C ASN A 153 -17.58 11.92 -4.64
N THR A 154 -16.45 12.04 -3.95
CA THR A 154 -15.24 12.65 -4.52
C THR A 154 -14.70 11.82 -5.69
N ILE A 155 -14.64 10.48 -5.57
CA ILE A 155 -14.24 9.61 -6.67
C ILE A 155 -15.18 9.80 -7.86
N HIS A 156 -16.49 9.75 -7.65
CA HIS A 156 -17.48 9.94 -8.71
C HIS A 156 -17.37 11.31 -9.40
N GLN A 157 -17.05 12.38 -8.65
CA GLN A 157 -16.84 13.72 -9.22
C GLN A 157 -15.58 13.81 -10.09
N LEU A 158 -14.58 12.96 -9.86
CA LEU A 158 -13.31 12.98 -10.58
C LEU A 158 -13.34 12.15 -11.88
N GLY A 159 -14.44 11.44 -12.14
CA GLY A 159 -14.62 10.53 -13.28
C GLY A 159 -14.08 9.14 -13.02
#